data_AF-A0A419T0K0-F1
#
_entry.id   AF-A0A419T0K0-F1
#
_cell.length_a   1.000
_cell.length_b   1.000
_cell.length_c   1.000
_cell.angle_alpha   90.00
_cell.angle_beta   90.00
_cell.angle_gamma   90.00
#
_symmetry.space_group_name_H-M   'P 1'
#
loop_
_entity.id
_entity.type
_entity.pdbx_description
1 polymer ?
#
loop_
_entity_poly.entity_id
_entity_poly.type
_entity_poly.pdbx_seq_one_letter_code
_entity_poly.pdbx_strand_id
1 'polypeptide(L)'
;MIRNKTGCICFVIIMAAVLTAGCGSKKAVDSVETPGITTESETAAGNLEKAMIQEDSVEEEGQEGPGATESSESLELDHRAEAFAEKIQEAIADRDLESLADLLQYPCSFISMDKETIVFEKREDLIKLNPDMVFGDDLMIAVANVDTGSLNTIEKNIVLGEGESKITFQSNEEGSFGIIEIKE
;
A
#
# COMPACT_ATOMS: atom_id res chain seq x y z
N MET A 1 -17.26 -46.02 13.64
CA MET A 1 -17.25 -46.35 12.20
C MET A 1 -16.34 -45.35 11.51
N ILE A 2 -15.37 -45.80 10.72
CA ILE A 2 -14.44 -44.93 9.99
C ILE A 2 -14.89 -44.89 8.52
N ARG A 3 -14.88 -43.69 7.91
CA ARG A 3 -15.08 -43.54 6.46
C ARG A 3 -14.21 -42.41 5.89
N ASN A 4 -12.94 -42.72 5.78
CA ASN A 4 -12.02 -42.07 4.85
C ASN A 4 -12.57 -42.15 3.41
N LYS A 5 -12.26 -41.14 2.59
CA LYS A 5 -12.70 -41.08 1.19
C LYS A 5 -11.58 -40.53 0.29
N THR A 6 -10.52 -41.31 0.14
CA THR A 6 -9.39 -41.04 -0.76
C THR A 6 -9.85 -41.01 -2.22
N GLY A 7 -9.89 -39.83 -2.82
CA GLY A 7 -10.16 -39.64 -4.25
C GLY A 7 -8.86 -39.75 -5.06
N CYS A 8 -8.62 -40.90 -5.68
CA CYS A 8 -7.47 -41.06 -6.58
C CYS A 8 -7.74 -40.36 -7.92
N ILE A 9 -6.97 -39.31 -8.23
CA ILE A 9 -6.85 -38.76 -9.58
C ILE A 9 -5.36 -38.61 -9.92
N CYS A 10 -4.82 -39.58 -10.64
CA CYS A 10 -3.50 -39.49 -11.24
C CYS A 10 -3.64 -38.86 -12.63
N PHE A 11 -3.24 -37.60 -12.81
CA PHE A 11 -3.03 -37.06 -14.16
C PHE A 11 -1.61 -37.33 -14.64
N VAL A 12 -1.50 -37.69 -15.93
CA VAL A 12 -0.32 -38.33 -16.50
C VAL A 12 0.66 -37.30 -17.05
N ILE A 13 1.95 -37.57 -16.82
CA ILE A 13 3.08 -36.79 -17.34
C ILE A 13 3.04 -36.74 -18.86
N ILE A 14 3.17 -35.54 -19.44
CA ILE A 14 3.59 -35.37 -20.84
C ILE A 14 4.90 -34.57 -20.84
N MET A 15 6.00 -35.25 -21.15
CA MET A 15 7.26 -34.58 -21.50
C MET A 15 7.13 -33.95 -22.90
N ALA A 16 7.55 -32.69 -23.02
CA ALA A 16 7.83 -32.05 -24.30
C ALA A 16 9.15 -31.28 -24.20
N ALA A 17 10.27 -31.99 -24.34
CA ALA A 17 11.60 -31.39 -24.42
C ALA A 17 12.00 -31.17 -25.89
N VAL A 18 12.10 -29.91 -26.31
CA VAL A 18 12.72 -29.52 -27.58
C VAL A 18 13.73 -28.41 -27.31
N LEU A 19 14.90 -28.51 -27.93
CA LEU A 19 16.05 -27.64 -27.72
C LEU A 19 16.13 -26.57 -28.82
N THR A 20 16.41 -25.33 -28.45
CA THR A 20 17.12 -24.38 -29.32
C THR A 20 18.13 -23.58 -28.50
N ALA A 21 19.42 -23.83 -28.72
CA ALA A 21 20.48 -22.98 -28.19
C ALA A 21 20.61 -21.70 -29.04
N GLY A 22 20.80 -20.55 -28.40
CA GLY A 22 20.91 -19.25 -29.06
C GLY A 22 21.93 -18.34 -28.39
N CYS A 23 23.22 -18.55 -28.67
CA CYS A 23 24.29 -17.63 -28.30
C CYS A 23 24.82 -16.94 -29.56
N GLY A 24 24.71 -15.61 -29.62
CA GLY A 24 25.06 -14.81 -30.79
C GLY A 24 25.60 -13.43 -30.39
N SER A 25 26.75 -13.04 -30.95
CA SER A 25 27.57 -11.97 -30.40
C SER A 25 27.34 -10.59 -31.02
N LYS A 26 27.04 -9.62 -30.16
CA LYS A 26 27.69 -8.29 -30.07
C LYS A 26 28.39 -7.77 -31.35
N LYS A 27 27.73 -6.85 -32.06
CA LYS A 27 28.40 -5.79 -32.85
C LYS A 27 27.52 -4.54 -32.97
N ALA A 28 28.14 -3.42 -33.29
CA ALA A 28 27.51 -2.10 -33.48
C ALA A 28 28.09 -1.44 -34.75
N VAL A 29 27.61 -0.23 -35.07
CA VAL A 29 28.10 0.68 -36.16
C VAL A 29 27.80 0.18 -37.58
N ASP A 30 27.41 1.00 -38.57
CA ASP A 30 26.90 2.40 -38.59
C ASP A 30 26.46 2.73 -40.05
N SER A 31 25.60 3.76 -40.24
CA SER A 31 25.40 4.50 -41.53
C SER A 31 24.90 3.70 -42.77
N VAL A 32 24.38 4.30 -43.85
CA VAL A 32 23.66 5.59 -44.10
C VAL A 32 22.90 5.40 -45.41
N GLU A 33 21.67 5.93 -45.55
CA GLU A 33 21.25 6.62 -46.78
C GLU A 33 20.07 7.56 -46.53
N THR A 34 20.23 8.83 -46.93
CA THR A 34 19.20 9.89 -46.91
C THR A 34 19.47 10.84 -48.08
N PRO A 35 18.48 11.10 -48.95
CA PRO A 35 17.87 12.44 -49.05
C PRO A 35 16.40 12.40 -48.56
N GLY A 36 15.78 13.45 -48.00
CA GLY A 36 15.90 14.89 -48.29
C GLY A 36 14.83 15.28 -49.35
N ILE A 37 14.11 16.41 -49.28
CA ILE A 37 14.03 17.59 -48.39
C ILE A 37 12.59 18.15 -48.57
N THR A 38 11.84 18.69 -47.60
CA THR A 38 12.01 19.90 -46.73
C THR A 38 11.59 19.61 -45.26
N THR A 39 11.51 20.49 -44.24
CA THR A 39 11.35 21.98 -44.08
C THR A 39 9.90 22.42 -44.38
N GLU A 40 9.23 23.28 -43.60
CA GLU A 40 9.68 24.53 -42.96
C GLU A 40 9.49 24.60 -41.43
N SER A 41 10.10 25.62 -40.82
CA SER A 41 10.12 25.93 -39.38
C SER A 41 10.27 27.44 -39.21
N GLU A 42 9.70 28.03 -38.15
CA GLU A 42 9.98 29.40 -37.72
C GLU A 42 10.26 29.47 -36.21
N THR A 43 10.87 30.57 -35.76
CA THR A 43 11.58 30.66 -34.47
C THR A 43 11.70 32.10 -33.98
N ALA A 44 11.30 32.36 -32.73
CA ALA A 44 11.82 33.39 -31.82
C ALA A 44 11.19 33.16 -30.42
N ALA A 45 11.85 33.19 -29.25
CA ALA A 45 12.99 33.96 -28.74
C ALA A 45 12.63 35.39 -28.26
N GLY A 46 12.60 35.59 -26.94
CA GLY A 46 12.39 36.88 -26.26
C GLY A 46 12.71 36.78 -24.76
N ASN A 47 13.27 37.84 -24.17
CA ASN A 47 13.72 37.94 -22.77
C ASN A 47 13.61 39.44 -22.34
N LEU A 48 13.76 39.74 -21.04
CA LEU A 48 13.55 41.04 -20.34
C LEU A 48 12.06 41.49 -20.23
N GLU A 49 11.61 42.21 -19.19
CA GLU A 49 12.22 42.60 -17.89
C GLU A 49 11.12 42.81 -16.80
N LYS A 50 11.42 42.48 -15.53
CA LYS A 50 11.11 43.24 -14.28
C LYS A 50 9.75 43.95 -14.06
N ALA A 51 9.04 43.49 -13.03
CA ALA A 51 8.64 44.24 -11.82
C ALA A 51 8.30 43.18 -10.73
N MET A 52 8.73 43.20 -9.45
CA MET A 52 8.97 44.27 -8.47
C MET A 52 7.74 45.14 -8.14
N ILE A 53 6.82 44.58 -7.34
CA ILE A 53 6.29 45.23 -6.13
C ILE A 53 6.43 44.21 -4.97
N GLN A 54 6.61 44.71 -3.76
CA GLN A 54 6.95 43.98 -2.53
C GLN A 54 6.06 44.51 -1.40
N GLU A 55 5.62 43.61 -0.50
CA GLU A 55 4.98 43.85 0.81
C GLU A 55 3.78 44.83 0.87
N ASP A 56 2.65 44.32 1.37
CA ASP A 56 1.97 44.99 2.48
C ASP A 56 1.41 43.94 3.44
N SER A 57 1.36 44.27 4.73
CA SER A 57 1.01 43.35 5.81
C SER A 57 -0.44 43.53 6.25
N VAL A 58 -1.20 42.44 6.33
CA VAL A 58 -2.48 42.41 7.06
C VAL A 58 -2.42 41.31 8.11
N GLU A 59 -2.10 41.71 9.33
CA GLU A 59 -2.60 41.03 10.52
C GLU A 59 -4.12 41.29 10.58
N GLU A 60 -4.94 40.26 10.77
CA GLU A 60 -6.26 40.46 11.40
C GLU A 60 -6.38 39.49 12.58
N GLU A 61 -6.76 40.04 13.74
CA GLU A 61 -7.02 39.27 14.95
C GLU A 61 -8.34 38.47 14.86
N GLY A 62 -8.44 37.47 15.72
CA GLY A 62 -9.51 36.48 15.75
C GLY A 62 -10.95 36.98 15.61
N GLN A 63 -11.70 36.26 14.77
CA GLN A 63 -13.14 36.12 14.91
C GLN A 63 -13.45 34.69 15.38
N GLU A 64 -13.66 34.52 16.68
CA GLU A 64 -14.20 33.28 17.25
C GLU A 64 -15.66 33.08 16.78
N GLY A 65 -15.85 32.21 15.79
CA GLY A 65 -17.15 31.65 15.43
C GLY A 65 -17.32 30.24 16.05
N PRO A 66 -18.48 29.90 16.63
CA PRO A 66 -18.66 28.60 17.28
C PRO A 66 -18.89 27.47 16.26
N GLY A 67 -17.83 26.76 15.89
CA GLY A 67 -17.93 25.61 14.99
C GLY A 67 -16.59 24.92 14.72
N ALA A 68 -16.14 24.11 15.69
CA ALA A 68 -15.03 23.15 15.57
C ALA A 68 -13.84 23.60 14.71
N THR A 69 -12.96 24.41 15.28
CA THR A 69 -11.56 24.43 14.82
C THR A 69 -10.93 23.08 15.19
N GLU A 70 -11.08 22.10 14.30
CA GLU A 70 -10.21 20.94 14.27
C GLU A 70 -8.78 21.47 14.23
N SER A 71 -7.95 21.12 15.23
CA SER A 71 -6.58 21.66 15.28
C SER A 71 -5.84 21.25 14.02
N SER A 72 -4.92 22.09 13.52
CA SER A 72 -4.06 21.70 12.41
C SER A 72 -3.27 20.41 12.72
N GLU A 73 -3.01 20.14 14.01
CA GLU A 73 -2.43 18.88 14.47
C GLU A 73 -3.38 17.68 14.34
N SER A 74 -4.70 17.88 14.50
CA SER A 74 -5.70 16.83 14.29
C SER A 74 -5.77 16.43 12.81
N LEU A 75 -5.94 17.43 11.93
CA LEU A 75 -6.03 17.22 10.48
C LEU A 75 -4.75 16.57 9.91
N GLU A 76 -3.58 16.94 10.44
CA GLU A 76 -2.30 16.29 10.13
C GLU A 76 -2.20 14.84 10.63
N LEU A 77 -2.88 14.47 11.72
CA LEU A 77 -2.94 13.08 12.20
C LEU A 77 -3.91 12.25 11.36
N ASP A 78 -5.05 12.81 10.98
CA ASP A 78 -6.07 12.13 10.18
C ASP A 78 -5.54 11.80 8.78
N HIS A 79 -4.91 12.75 8.08
CA HIS A 79 -4.24 12.49 6.79
C HIS A 79 -3.08 11.47 6.89
N ARG A 80 -2.42 11.36 8.05
CA ARG A 80 -1.39 10.32 8.28
C ARG A 80 -2.00 8.96 8.57
N ALA A 81 -3.20 8.90 9.15
CA ALA A 81 -3.95 7.66 9.33
C ALA A 81 -4.50 7.15 7.99
N GLU A 82 -5.08 8.05 7.18
CA GLU A 82 -5.51 7.82 5.80
C GLU A 82 -4.36 7.22 4.96
N ALA A 83 -3.23 7.94 4.85
CA ALA A 83 -2.04 7.50 4.11
C ALA A 83 -1.25 6.34 4.78
N PHE A 84 -1.68 5.86 5.95
CA PHE A 84 -1.21 4.60 6.52
C PHE A 84 -2.15 3.45 6.13
N ALA A 85 -3.46 3.65 6.25
CA ALA A 85 -4.47 2.69 5.85
C ALA A 85 -4.39 2.31 4.36
N GLU A 86 -4.08 3.26 3.47
CA GLU A 86 -3.79 3.00 2.05
C GLU A 86 -2.65 1.97 1.87
N LYS A 87 -1.57 2.07 2.66
CA LYS A 87 -0.44 1.12 2.59
C LYS A 87 -0.83 -0.26 3.11
N ILE A 88 -1.73 -0.34 4.09
CA ILE A 88 -2.31 -1.61 4.53
C ILE A 88 -3.14 -2.22 3.39
N GLN A 89 -3.98 -1.42 2.71
CA GLN A 89 -4.75 -1.88 1.54
C GLN A 89 -3.83 -2.38 0.41
N GLU A 90 -2.74 -1.66 0.10
CA GLU A 90 -1.72 -2.07 -0.89
C GLU A 90 -1.08 -3.42 -0.51
N ALA A 91 -0.55 -3.55 0.71
CA ALA A 91 0.09 -4.79 1.18
C ALA A 91 -0.87 -5.99 1.24
N ILE A 92 -2.14 -5.78 1.58
CA ILE A 92 -3.18 -6.82 1.60
C ILE A 92 -3.61 -7.21 0.18
N ALA A 93 -3.72 -6.25 -0.74
CA ALA A 93 -4.10 -6.50 -2.13
C ALA A 93 -3.03 -7.30 -2.90
N ASP A 94 -1.76 -6.94 -2.73
CA ASP A 94 -0.62 -7.64 -3.34
C ASP A 94 -0.25 -8.95 -2.60
N ARG A 95 -0.87 -9.23 -1.44
CA ARG A 95 -0.62 -10.38 -0.57
C ARG A 95 0.84 -10.46 -0.10
N ASP A 96 1.45 -9.30 0.15
CA ASP A 96 2.87 -9.18 0.49
C ASP A 96 3.12 -9.25 2.00
N LEU A 97 3.61 -10.40 2.48
CA LEU A 97 4.04 -10.59 3.86
C LEU A 97 5.20 -9.66 4.26
N GLU A 98 6.08 -9.29 3.33
CA GLU A 98 7.25 -8.46 3.62
C GLU A 98 6.81 -7.02 3.90
N SER A 99 6.06 -6.40 2.98
CA SER A 99 5.50 -5.05 3.19
C SER A 99 4.52 -5.00 4.36
N LEU A 100 3.68 -6.04 4.56
CA LEU A 100 2.80 -6.10 5.73
C LEU A 100 3.61 -6.14 7.03
N ALA A 101 4.67 -6.93 7.12
CA ALA A 101 5.51 -7.02 8.32
C ALA A 101 6.25 -5.72 8.66
N ASP A 102 6.53 -4.86 7.67
CA ASP A 102 7.10 -3.53 7.88
C ASP A 102 6.06 -2.48 8.33
N LEU A 103 4.76 -2.81 8.33
CA LEU A 103 3.66 -1.99 8.88
C LEU A 103 3.26 -2.41 10.32
N LEU A 104 3.81 -3.50 10.86
CA LEU A 104 3.45 -4.02 12.18
C LEU A 104 4.14 -3.28 13.33
N GLN A 105 3.37 -2.95 14.36
CA GLN A 105 3.89 -2.67 15.69
C GLN A 105 4.00 -4.00 16.47
N TYR A 106 5.23 -4.38 16.81
CA TYR A 106 5.49 -5.58 17.60
C TYR A 106 5.43 -5.29 19.11
N PRO A 107 4.79 -6.15 19.93
CA PRO A 107 4.08 -7.38 19.54
C PRO A 107 2.71 -7.11 18.90
N CYS A 108 2.40 -7.84 17.83
CA CYS A 108 1.13 -7.74 17.10
C CYS A 108 0.32 -9.04 17.28
N SER A 109 -1.00 -8.94 17.43
CA SER A 109 -1.91 -10.09 17.46
C SER A 109 -2.40 -10.45 16.06
N PHE A 110 -2.54 -11.73 15.77
CA PHE A 110 -3.21 -12.26 14.60
C PHE A 110 -4.29 -13.27 15.02
N ILE A 111 -5.49 -13.15 14.47
CA ILE A 111 -6.64 -14.01 14.76
C ILE A 111 -7.13 -14.59 13.43
N SER A 112 -7.04 -15.92 13.25
CA SER A 112 -7.51 -16.63 12.04
C SER A 112 -9.01 -16.95 12.08
N MET A 113 -9.60 -17.42 10.96
CA MET A 113 -11.00 -17.92 10.91
C MET A 113 -11.39 -18.84 12.07
N ASP A 114 -10.52 -19.80 12.42
CA ASP A 114 -10.73 -20.79 13.49
C ASP A 114 -10.70 -20.18 14.91
N LYS A 115 -10.46 -18.87 15.01
CA LYS A 115 -10.40 -18.05 16.23
C LYS A 115 -9.26 -18.45 17.18
N GLU A 116 -8.22 -19.08 16.63
CA GLU A 116 -6.91 -19.20 17.26
C GLU A 116 -6.17 -17.86 17.18
N THR A 117 -5.54 -17.43 18.28
CA THR A 117 -4.74 -16.21 18.34
C THR A 117 -3.25 -16.52 18.35
N ILE A 118 -2.52 -15.99 17.37
CA ILE A 118 -1.06 -16.01 17.28
C ILE A 118 -0.55 -14.63 17.67
N VAL A 119 0.52 -14.55 18.45
CA VAL A 119 1.23 -13.28 18.70
C VAL A 119 2.53 -13.30 17.92
N PHE A 120 2.78 -12.25 17.13
CA PHE A 120 4.07 -12.02 16.50
C PHE A 120 4.91 -11.14 17.43
N GLU A 121 6.06 -11.65 17.86
CA GLU A 121 7.01 -10.90 18.69
C GLU A 121 7.97 -10.07 17.83
N LYS A 122 8.10 -10.39 16.53
CA LYS A 122 8.99 -9.71 15.57
C LYS A 122 8.64 -10.02 14.12
N ARG A 123 9.27 -9.26 13.21
CA ARG A 123 9.15 -9.35 11.74
C ARG A 123 9.14 -10.78 11.21
N GLU A 124 10.17 -11.58 11.51
CA GLU A 124 10.26 -12.93 10.92
C GLU A 124 9.15 -13.89 11.35
N ASP A 125 8.36 -13.62 12.39
CA ASP A 125 7.29 -14.53 12.82
C ASP A 125 6.07 -14.48 11.88
N LEU A 126 5.79 -13.32 11.28
CA LEU A 126 4.81 -13.19 10.19
C LEU A 126 5.34 -13.81 8.87
N ILE A 127 6.61 -13.57 8.52
CA ILE A 127 7.24 -14.09 7.28
C ILE A 127 7.30 -15.64 7.23
N LYS A 128 7.16 -16.32 8.38
CA LYS A 128 7.08 -17.80 8.45
C LYS A 128 5.69 -18.37 8.12
N LEU A 129 4.65 -17.55 8.06
CA LEU A 129 3.29 -18.01 7.79
C LEU A 129 3.08 -18.29 6.29
N ASN A 130 2.06 -19.07 5.96
CA ASN A 130 1.58 -19.16 4.58
C ASN A 130 0.83 -17.87 4.23
N PRO A 131 1.11 -17.17 3.11
CA PRO A 131 0.33 -16.01 2.68
C PRO A 131 -1.18 -16.28 2.66
N ASP A 132 -1.62 -17.46 2.22
CA ASP A 132 -3.06 -17.78 2.15
C ASP A 132 -3.75 -17.99 3.50
N MET A 133 -2.99 -17.97 4.61
CA MET A 133 -3.55 -17.96 5.97
C MET A 133 -3.65 -16.54 6.53
N VAL A 134 -2.85 -15.59 6.03
CA VAL A 134 -2.88 -14.18 6.47
C VAL A 134 -3.82 -13.38 5.59
N PHE A 135 -3.70 -13.55 4.27
CA PHE A 135 -4.53 -12.92 3.25
C PHE A 135 -5.70 -13.85 2.90
N GLY A 136 -6.58 -14.09 3.86
CA GLY A 136 -7.86 -14.77 3.62
C GLY A 136 -8.76 -13.93 2.71
N ASP A 137 -9.65 -14.59 1.94
CA ASP A 137 -10.57 -13.91 1.03
C ASP A 137 -11.45 -12.89 1.78
N ASP A 138 -11.94 -13.25 2.97
CA ASP A 138 -12.79 -12.39 3.80
C ASP A 138 -12.03 -11.15 4.31
N LEU A 139 -10.75 -11.28 4.72
CA LEU A 139 -9.92 -10.13 5.09
C LEU A 139 -9.65 -9.21 3.90
N MET A 140 -9.31 -9.76 2.73
CA MET A 140 -9.10 -8.97 1.51
C MET A 140 -10.37 -8.20 1.13
N ILE A 141 -11.53 -8.84 1.14
CA ILE A 141 -12.83 -8.21 0.85
C ILE A 141 -13.13 -7.11 1.88
N ALA A 142 -12.91 -7.38 3.17
CA ALA A 142 -13.20 -6.46 4.25
C ALA A 142 -12.41 -5.14 4.17
N VAL A 143 -11.15 -5.16 3.71
CA VAL A 143 -10.32 -3.93 3.65
C VAL A 143 -10.33 -3.22 2.29
N ALA A 144 -10.49 -3.95 1.18
CA ALA A 144 -10.16 -3.43 -0.16
C ALA A 144 -11.07 -2.30 -0.69
N ASN A 145 -12.21 -2.03 -0.05
CA ASN A 145 -13.16 -0.99 -0.46
C ASN A 145 -13.48 0.01 0.67
N VAL A 146 -12.73 -0.02 1.77
CA VAL A 146 -12.93 0.93 2.88
C VAL A 146 -12.45 2.31 2.46
N ASP A 147 -13.29 3.32 2.70
CA ASP A 147 -12.96 4.73 2.56
C ASP A 147 -11.97 5.16 3.66
N THR A 148 -10.70 5.29 3.30
CA THR A 148 -9.59 5.62 4.20
C THR A 148 -9.69 7.02 4.80
N GLY A 149 -10.31 7.97 4.07
CA GLY A 149 -10.56 9.33 4.54
C GLY A 149 -11.74 9.46 5.52
N SER A 150 -12.54 8.40 5.69
CA SER A 150 -13.67 8.34 6.64
C SER A 150 -13.40 7.46 7.88
N LEU A 151 -12.14 7.06 8.11
CA LEU A 151 -11.77 6.22 9.25
C LEU A 151 -11.94 6.97 10.60
N ASN A 152 -12.57 6.30 11.57
CA ASN A 152 -12.87 6.88 12.88
C ASN A 152 -11.90 6.33 13.95
N THR A 153 -11.28 7.23 14.72
CA THR A 153 -10.37 6.87 15.82
C THR A 153 -11.13 6.66 17.13
N ILE A 154 -10.96 5.50 17.76
CA ILE A 154 -11.57 5.11 19.04
C ILE A 154 -10.46 4.75 20.04
N GLU A 155 -10.27 5.60 21.05
CA GLU A 155 -9.25 5.39 22.10
C GLU A 155 -7.82 5.17 21.54
N LYS A 156 -7.47 5.92 20.47
CA LYS A 156 -6.28 5.79 19.60
C LYS A 156 -6.28 4.63 18.59
N ASN A 157 -7.20 3.68 18.70
CA ASN A 157 -7.32 2.57 17.75
C ASN A 157 -8.11 3.02 16.53
N ILE A 158 -7.63 2.66 15.34
CA ILE A 158 -8.28 2.90 14.06
C ILE A 158 -8.52 1.54 13.41
N VAL A 159 -9.75 1.31 12.96
CA VAL A 159 -10.19 0.01 12.46
C VAL A 159 -10.42 0.09 10.95
N LEU A 160 -9.54 -0.57 10.20
CA LEU A 160 -9.66 -0.78 8.76
C LEU A 160 -10.33 -2.14 8.50
N GLY A 161 -11.62 -2.15 8.19
CA GLY A 161 -12.30 -3.35 7.67
C GLY A 161 -13.77 -3.48 8.04
N GLU A 162 -14.60 -3.83 7.05
CA GLU A 162 -16.03 -4.11 7.23
C GLU A 162 -16.30 -5.56 7.66
N GLY A 163 -17.30 -5.79 8.53
CA GLY A 163 -17.75 -7.14 8.90
C GLY A 163 -17.00 -7.76 10.09
N GLU A 164 -16.76 -9.08 10.07
CA GLU A 164 -16.02 -9.77 11.14
C GLU A 164 -14.50 -9.58 11.03
N SER A 165 -13.93 -9.66 9.83
CA SER A 165 -12.51 -9.42 9.53
C SER A 165 -12.18 -7.91 9.63
N LYS A 166 -10.94 -7.56 9.97
CA LYS A 166 -10.42 -6.18 10.09
C LYS A 166 -8.95 -6.14 10.48
N ILE A 167 -8.35 -4.97 10.33
CA ILE A 167 -7.02 -4.63 10.84
C ILE A 167 -7.17 -3.44 11.80
N THR A 168 -6.63 -3.58 13.01
CA THR A 168 -6.60 -2.51 14.01
C THR A 168 -5.19 -1.96 14.09
N PHE A 169 -5.04 -0.65 13.90
CA PHE A 169 -3.78 0.07 13.98
C PHE A 169 -3.90 1.29 14.91
N GLN A 170 -2.78 1.79 15.44
CA GLN A 170 -2.78 2.93 16.37
C GLN A 170 -1.59 3.86 16.16
N SER A 171 -1.65 5.06 16.74
CA SER A 171 -0.54 6.03 16.75
C SER A 171 0.42 5.82 17.92
N ASN A 172 1.71 5.84 17.61
CA ASN A 172 2.82 5.65 18.54
C ASN A 172 3.23 6.96 19.23
N GLU A 173 4.08 6.89 20.26
CA GLU A 173 4.61 8.08 20.94
C GLU A 173 5.44 9.00 20.02
N GLU A 174 5.96 8.47 18.90
CA GLU A 174 6.68 9.21 17.85
C GLU A 174 5.75 9.81 16.77
N GLY A 175 4.43 9.62 16.85
CA GLY A 175 3.46 10.12 15.85
C GLY A 175 3.39 9.32 14.53
N SER A 176 4.11 8.20 14.44
CA SER A 176 3.96 7.18 13.40
C SER A 176 2.86 6.18 13.76
N PHE A 177 2.24 5.55 12.77
CA PHE A 177 1.25 4.50 12.96
C PHE A 177 1.86 3.08 12.90
N GLY A 178 1.18 2.08 13.47
CA GLY A 178 1.54 0.67 13.38
C GLY A 178 0.34 -0.25 13.61
N ILE A 179 0.30 -1.38 12.89
CA ILE A 179 -0.72 -2.43 13.06
C ILE A 179 -0.47 -3.18 14.37
N ILE A 180 -1.49 -3.33 15.21
CA ILE A 180 -1.43 -4.06 16.50
C ILE A 180 -2.31 -5.33 16.52
N GLU A 181 -3.32 -5.40 15.66
CA GLU A 181 -4.16 -6.59 15.48
C GLU A 181 -4.51 -6.77 14.01
N ILE A 182 -4.35 -7.99 13.51
CA ILE A 182 -4.95 -8.45 12.26
C ILE A 182 -5.96 -9.53 12.63
N LYS A 183 -7.21 -9.31 12.27
CA LYS A 183 -8.27 -10.31 12.44
C LYS A 183 -8.82 -10.70 11.06
N GLU A 184 -8.64 -11.96 10.73
CA GLU A 184 -9.35 -12.64 9.66
C GLU A 184 -10.81 -12.99 10.07
#